data_AF-A0AAW7WS55-F1
#
_entry.id   AF-A0AAW7WS55-F1
#
_cell.length_a   1.000
_cell.length_b   1.000
_cell.length_c   1.000
_cell.angle_alpha   90.00
_cell.angle_beta   90.00
_cell.angle_gamma   90.00
#
_symmetry.space_group_name_H-M   'P 1'
#
loop_
_entity.id
_entity.type
_entity.pdbx_description
1 polymer ?
#
loop_
_entity_poly.entity_id
_entity_poly.type
_entity_poly.pdbx_seq_one_letter_code
_entity_poly.pdbx_strand_id
1 'polypeptide(L)'
;MPNNTEVKSNRERYTERLKAKYPDREFADDEALFGQINDEYDGLDKELSGYKEREKALSDLFASNPRSAAFLTDWRKGEDPIIGMVRKFGDDFKAALEDPEKQEALAAANKEFAERIAQEKEYEGEYQKNLDETLTTLETMQQEEGLPDEDIDSAMDFLVGIVRDGIMGKFTRESIEMAIKAIRHDSDVEAAGHEGEVKGRNSKIEEKLRKAGKNDGTADLAGKNGGGSGGSRQMPDLGAIGRYDGTQNIWERGGEKRKAINR
;
A
#
# COMPACT_ATOMS: atom_id res chain seq x y z
N MET A 1 47.93 30.10 -44.21
CA MET A 1 46.53 29.64 -44.24
C MET A 1 45.75 30.51 -43.27
N PRO A 2 44.69 31.21 -43.68
CA PRO A 2 43.95 32.06 -42.74
C PRO A 2 43.09 31.19 -41.83
N ASN A 3 43.12 31.47 -40.53
CA ASN A 3 42.24 30.85 -39.54
C ASN A 3 40.80 31.28 -39.82
N ASN A 4 40.01 30.38 -40.39
CA ASN A 4 38.56 30.56 -40.53
C ASN A 4 37.94 30.36 -39.16
N THR A 5 37.80 31.43 -38.38
CA THR A 5 36.95 31.40 -37.19
C THR A 5 35.51 31.21 -37.67
N GLU A 6 34.97 30.00 -37.53
CA GLU A 6 33.54 29.73 -37.74
C GLU A 6 32.73 30.66 -36.84
N VAL A 7 32.18 31.72 -37.45
CA VAL A 7 31.26 32.63 -36.77
C VAL A 7 29.95 31.86 -36.66
N LYS A 8 29.69 31.28 -35.48
CA LYS A 8 28.44 30.57 -35.19
C LYS A 8 27.23 31.40 -35.64
N SER A 9 26.30 30.75 -36.32
CA SER A 9 25.09 31.42 -36.80
C SER A 9 24.24 31.87 -35.61
N ASN A 10 23.40 32.90 -35.80
CA ASN A 10 22.49 33.34 -34.73
C ASN A 10 21.60 32.18 -34.25
N ARG A 11 21.13 31.34 -35.18
CA ARG A 11 20.36 30.13 -34.88
C ARG A 11 21.10 29.21 -33.91
N GLU A 12 22.34 28.85 -34.23
CA GLU A 12 23.18 28.00 -33.36
C GLU A 12 23.36 28.58 -31.96
N ARG A 13 23.58 29.90 -31.84
CA ARG A 13 23.74 30.57 -30.54
C ARG A 13 22.47 30.49 -29.68
N TYR A 14 21.29 30.60 -30.28
CA TYR A 14 20.02 30.47 -29.56
C TYR A 14 19.71 29.02 -29.21
N THR A 15 19.96 28.09 -30.12
CA THR A 15 19.81 26.65 -29.87
C THR A 15 20.72 26.18 -28.72
N GLU A 16 21.96 26.67 -28.63
CA GLU A 16 22.87 26.37 -27.52
C GLU A 16 22.32 26.84 -26.16
N ARG A 17 21.75 28.05 -26.09
CA ARG A 17 21.13 28.57 -24.85
C ARG A 17 19.90 27.76 -24.43
N LEU A 18 19.08 27.36 -25.39
CA LEU A 18 17.89 26.55 -25.12
C LEU A 18 18.27 25.13 -24.70
N LYS A 19 19.26 24.50 -25.34
CA LYS A 19 19.78 23.19 -24.89
C LYS A 19 20.40 23.25 -23.49
N ALA A 20 20.99 24.38 -23.09
CA ALA A 20 21.50 24.55 -21.72
C ALA A 20 20.40 24.58 -20.67
N LYS A 21 19.20 25.10 -21.00
CA LYS A 21 18.03 25.12 -20.11
C LYS A 21 17.15 23.88 -20.23
N TYR A 22 17.07 23.31 -21.43
CA TYR A 22 16.24 22.15 -21.80
C TYR A 22 17.09 21.12 -22.53
N PRO A 23 17.89 20.32 -21.80
CA PRO A 23 18.83 19.36 -22.40
C PRO A 23 18.13 18.27 -23.21
N ASP A 24 16.89 17.91 -22.83
CA ASP A 24 16.14 16.79 -23.39
C ASP A 24 15.28 17.16 -24.61
N ARG A 25 15.28 18.44 -25.05
CA ARG A 25 14.43 18.92 -26.14
C ARG A 25 15.23 19.08 -27.43
N GLU A 26 14.74 18.46 -28.50
CA GLU A 26 15.33 18.56 -29.85
C GLU A 26 14.81 19.81 -30.58
N PHE A 27 15.71 20.58 -31.18
CA PHE A 27 15.41 21.81 -31.94
C PHE A 27 15.86 21.65 -33.40
N ALA A 28 15.36 20.58 -34.04
CA ALA A 28 15.81 20.15 -35.36
C ALA A 28 15.38 21.11 -36.49
N ASP A 29 14.22 21.73 -36.36
CA ASP A 29 13.64 22.67 -37.32
C ASP A 29 13.37 24.04 -36.72
N ASP A 30 13.09 25.00 -37.60
CA ASP A 30 12.83 26.38 -37.19
C ASP A 30 11.50 26.49 -36.42
N GLU A 31 10.51 25.63 -36.72
CA GLU A 31 9.23 25.62 -36.01
C GLU A 31 9.37 25.21 -34.54
N ALA A 32 10.12 24.13 -34.24
CA ALA A 32 10.36 23.73 -32.85
C ALA A 32 11.22 24.76 -32.10
N LEU A 33 12.19 25.39 -32.79
CA LEU A 33 13.03 26.42 -32.20
C LEU A 33 12.22 27.67 -31.85
N PHE A 34 11.46 28.22 -32.81
CA PHE A 34 10.64 29.42 -32.59
C PHE A 34 9.44 29.16 -31.68
N GLY A 35 8.86 27.95 -31.71
CA GLY A 35 7.81 27.54 -30.77
C GLY A 35 8.29 27.57 -29.32
N GLN A 36 9.46 26.98 -29.02
CA GLN A 36 10.05 27.04 -27.68
C GLN A 36 10.39 28.46 -27.25
N ILE A 37 10.87 29.29 -28.17
CA ILE A 37 11.18 30.69 -27.88
C ILE A 37 9.91 31.43 -27.47
N ASN A 38 8.79 31.22 -28.19
CA ASN A 38 7.50 31.81 -27.82
C ASN A 38 7.01 31.29 -26.46
N ASP A 39 7.11 29.98 -26.19
CA ASP A 39 6.76 29.40 -24.90
C ASP A 39 7.58 30.02 -23.75
N GLU A 40 8.88 30.26 -23.96
CA GLU A 40 9.73 30.97 -22.99
C GLU A 40 9.30 32.43 -22.80
N TYR A 41 8.98 33.14 -23.88
CA TYR A 41 8.53 34.54 -23.78
C TYR A 41 7.19 34.63 -23.04
N ASP A 42 6.22 33.79 -23.36
CA ASP A 42 4.93 33.74 -22.67
C ASP A 42 5.09 33.37 -21.20
N GLY A 43 5.99 32.41 -20.90
CA GLY A 43 6.35 32.03 -19.53
C GLY A 43 6.99 33.19 -18.75
N LEU A 44 7.96 33.88 -19.36
CA LEU A 44 8.62 35.04 -18.77
C LEU A 44 7.65 36.20 -18.54
N ASP A 45 6.75 36.46 -19.49
CA ASP A 45 5.73 37.50 -19.36
C ASP A 45 4.76 37.19 -18.23
N LYS A 46 4.37 35.92 -18.06
CA LYS A 46 3.54 35.46 -16.95
C LYS A 46 4.25 35.53 -15.60
N GLU A 47 5.52 35.14 -15.55
CA GLU A 47 6.31 35.28 -14.32
C GLU A 47 6.48 36.74 -13.95
N LEU A 48 6.83 37.59 -14.93
CA LEU A 48 7.03 39.02 -14.75
C LEU A 48 5.73 39.73 -14.34
N SER A 49 4.59 39.37 -14.93
CA SER A 49 3.29 39.90 -14.49
C SER A 49 3.02 39.48 -13.05
N GLY A 50 3.26 38.22 -12.69
CA GLY A 50 3.14 37.74 -11.32
C GLY A 50 4.08 38.45 -10.34
N TYR A 51 5.32 38.75 -10.72
CA TYR A 51 6.24 39.55 -9.89
C TYR A 51 5.71 40.97 -9.71
N LYS A 52 5.26 41.63 -10.78
CA LYS A 52 4.69 42.98 -10.72
C LYS A 52 3.43 43.02 -9.85
N GLU A 53 2.58 42.00 -9.92
CA GLU A 53 1.38 41.90 -9.07
C GLU A 53 1.74 41.75 -7.59
N ARG A 54 2.68 40.85 -7.26
CA ARG A 54 3.16 40.67 -5.88
C ARG A 54 3.87 41.92 -5.35
N GLU A 55 4.71 42.53 -6.16
CA GLU A 55 5.40 43.77 -5.83
C GLU A 55 4.40 44.91 -5.61
N LYS A 56 3.40 45.03 -6.47
CA LYS A 56 2.32 46.01 -6.30
C LYS A 56 1.55 45.76 -5.01
N ALA A 57 1.15 44.53 -4.73
CA ALA A 57 0.45 44.19 -3.49
C ALA A 57 1.30 44.52 -2.24
N LEU A 58 2.60 44.22 -2.27
CA LEU A 58 3.53 44.55 -1.19
C LEU A 58 3.72 46.07 -1.05
N SER A 59 3.85 46.78 -2.17
CA SER A 59 3.95 48.24 -2.20
C SER A 59 2.68 48.90 -1.68
N ASP A 60 1.50 48.43 -2.09
CA ASP A 60 0.20 48.92 -1.61
C ASP A 60 0.04 48.64 -0.11
N LEU A 61 0.51 47.48 0.38
CA LEU A 61 0.55 47.17 1.81
C LEU A 61 1.47 48.15 2.57
N PHE A 62 2.65 48.46 2.04
CA PHE A 62 3.58 49.41 2.68
C PHE A 62 3.08 50.85 2.61
N ALA A 63 2.38 51.22 1.55
CA ALA A 63 1.72 52.52 1.43
C ALA A 63 0.55 52.67 2.41
N SER A 64 -0.25 51.60 2.58
CA SER A 64 -1.38 51.60 3.52
C SER A 64 -0.95 51.57 4.98
N ASN A 65 0.17 50.92 5.32
CA ASN A 65 0.73 50.94 6.66
C ASN A 65 2.27 51.09 6.66
N PRO A 66 2.79 52.32 6.73
CA PRO A 66 4.22 52.59 6.80
C PRO A 66 4.91 51.96 8.02
N ARG A 67 4.18 51.74 9.13
CA ARG A 67 4.72 51.08 10.33
C ARG A 67 4.98 49.59 10.09
N SER A 68 4.12 48.93 9.33
CA SER A 68 4.31 47.53 8.91
C SER A 68 5.50 47.34 7.98
N ALA A 69 5.74 48.30 7.07
CA ALA A 69 6.93 48.31 6.24
C ALA A 69 8.20 48.44 7.09
N ALA A 70 8.21 49.38 8.03
CA ALA A 70 9.32 49.57 8.95
C ALA A 70 9.56 48.32 9.83
N PHE A 71 8.49 47.69 10.32
CA PHE A 71 8.56 46.41 11.04
C PHE A 71 9.28 45.33 10.26
N LEU A 72 8.86 45.08 9.02
CA LEU A 72 9.48 44.05 8.18
C LEU A 72 10.94 44.40 7.84
N THR A 73 11.26 45.67 7.66
CA THR A 73 12.65 46.09 7.42
C THR A 73 13.55 45.88 8.63
N ASP A 74 13.04 46.09 9.84
CA ASP A 74 13.79 45.93 11.08
C ASP A 74 13.94 44.45 11.43
N TRP A 75 12.89 43.65 11.23
CA TRP A 75 12.96 42.20 11.34
C TRP A 75 13.99 41.60 10.36
N ARG A 76 14.01 42.06 9.11
CA ARG A 76 15.03 41.64 8.11
C ARG A 76 16.45 42.00 8.55
N LYS A 77 16.64 43.07 9.33
CA LYS A 77 17.94 43.48 9.88
C LYS A 77 18.32 42.69 11.14
N GLY A 78 17.49 41.76 11.59
CA GLY A 78 17.74 40.90 12.75
C GLY A 78 17.14 41.41 14.05
N GLU A 79 16.23 42.40 14.02
CA GLU A 79 15.46 42.76 15.21
C GLU A 79 14.47 41.64 15.56
N ASP A 80 14.29 41.38 16.86
CA ASP A 80 13.30 40.43 17.34
C ASP A 80 11.88 40.86 16.92
N PRO A 81 11.11 39.99 16.24
CA PRO A 81 9.80 40.35 15.69
C PRO A 81 8.76 40.65 16.77
N ILE A 82 8.88 40.09 17.97
CA ILE A 82 7.96 40.38 19.08
C ILE A 82 8.27 41.76 19.64
N ILE A 83 9.55 42.07 19.86
CA ILE A 83 9.98 43.39 20.34
C ILE A 83 9.60 44.49 19.33
N GLY A 84 9.86 44.24 18.03
CA GLY A 84 9.52 45.18 16.96
C GLY A 84 8.02 45.42 16.84
N MET A 85 7.20 44.38 17.01
CA MET A 85 5.75 44.47 16.99
C MET A 85 5.21 45.29 18.18
N VAL A 86 5.68 45.00 19.40
CA VAL A 86 5.29 45.78 20.59
C VAL A 86 5.72 47.25 20.45
N ARG A 87 6.92 47.52 19.93
CA ARG A 87 7.42 48.89 19.75
C ARG A 87 6.60 49.70 18.74
N LYS A 88 6.14 49.08 17.65
CA LYS A 88 5.46 49.79 16.55
C LYS A 88 3.93 49.78 16.65
N PHE A 89 3.36 48.75 17.26
CA PHE A 89 1.92 48.51 17.35
C PHE A 89 1.40 48.38 18.79
N GLY A 90 2.25 48.43 19.82
CA GLY A 90 1.84 48.23 21.21
C GLY A 90 0.75 49.18 21.69
N ASP A 91 0.78 50.44 21.26
CA ASP A 91 -0.27 51.41 21.60
C ASP A 91 -1.57 51.14 20.82
N ASP A 92 -1.49 50.66 19.58
CA ASP A 92 -2.67 50.22 18.82
C ASP A 92 -3.30 48.98 19.47
N PHE A 93 -2.50 48.06 20.01
CA PHE A 93 -2.99 46.91 20.76
C PHE A 93 -3.71 47.34 22.04
N LYS A 94 -3.16 48.30 22.79
CA LYS A 94 -3.84 48.86 23.97
C LYS A 94 -5.15 49.54 23.60
N ALA A 95 -5.15 50.36 22.56
CA ALA A 95 -6.37 51.01 22.07
C ALA A 95 -7.40 49.99 21.57
N ALA A 96 -6.98 48.91 20.91
CA ALA A 96 -7.86 47.83 20.48
C ALA A 96 -8.43 47.03 21.66
N LEU A 97 -7.69 46.92 22.76
CA LEU A 97 -8.19 46.32 24.01
C LEU A 97 -9.20 47.22 24.72
N GLU A 98 -9.23 48.53 24.45
CA GLU A 98 -10.18 49.48 25.01
C GLU A 98 -11.42 49.69 24.12
N ASP A 99 -11.37 49.24 22.86
CA ASP A 99 -12.43 49.34 21.87
C ASP A 99 -13.39 48.13 21.95
N PRO A 100 -14.68 48.32 22.33
CA PRO A 100 -15.63 47.22 22.50
C PRO A 100 -15.83 46.35 21.25
N GLU A 101 -15.73 46.90 20.04
CA GLU A 101 -15.88 46.14 18.80
C GLU A 101 -14.67 45.24 18.53
N LYS A 102 -13.47 45.71 18.91
CA LYS A 102 -12.23 44.94 18.74
C LYS A 102 -11.97 43.96 19.88
N GLN A 103 -12.55 44.20 21.05
CA GLN A 103 -12.54 43.25 22.16
C GLN A 103 -13.20 41.92 21.77
N GLU A 104 -14.30 41.94 21.02
CA GLU A 104 -14.95 40.70 20.55
C GLU A 104 -14.03 39.92 19.58
N ALA A 105 -13.41 40.62 18.63
CA ALA A 105 -12.47 40.00 17.70
C ALA A 105 -11.22 39.44 18.40
N LEU A 106 -10.68 40.16 19.39
CA LEU A 106 -9.55 39.70 20.20
C LEU A 106 -9.95 38.52 21.11
N ALA A 107 -11.15 38.54 21.69
CA ALA A 107 -11.67 37.43 22.49
C ALA A 107 -11.88 36.18 21.62
N ALA A 108 -12.39 36.33 20.40
CA ALA A 108 -12.53 35.24 19.44
C ALA A 108 -11.16 34.66 19.06
N ALA A 109 -10.18 35.50 18.74
CA ALA A 109 -8.82 35.07 18.41
C ALA A 109 -8.13 34.35 19.59
N ASN A 110 -8.32 34.85 20.83
CA ASN A 110 -7.80 34.20 22.03
C ASN A 110 -8.49 32.87 22.30
N LYS A 111 -9.79 32.77 22.06
CA LYS A 111 -10.56 31.53 22.19
C LYS A 111 -10.08 30.50 21.17
N GLU A 112 -9.93 30.87 19.90
CA GLU A 112 -9.41 30.00 18.84
C GLU A 112 -7.99 29.52 19.17
N PHE A 113 -7.12 30.43 19.65
CA PHE A 113 -5.79 30.07 20.10
C PHE A 113 -5.82 29.07 21.27
N ALA A 114 -6.66 29.34 22.28
CA ALA A 114 -6.80 28.46 23.45
C ALA A 114 -7.39 27.09 23.07
N GLU A 115 -8.39 27.05 22.18
CA GLU A 115 -8.99 25.82 21.65
C GLU A 115 -7.96 25.00 20.87
N ARG A 116 -7.15 25.63 20.02
CA ARG A 116 -6.08 24.94 19.30
C ARG A 116 -5.05 24.35 20.26
N ILE A 117 -4.59 25.12 21.25
CA ILE A 117 -3.63 24.61 22.25
C ILE A 117 -4.24 23.51 23.10
N ALA A 118 -5.53 23.60 23.46
CA ALA A 118 -6.22 22.55 24.19
C ALA A 118 -6.34 21.27 23.35
N GLN A 119 -6.76 21.38 22.09
CA GLN A 119 -6.84 20.25 21.16
C GLN A 119 -5.47 19.63 20.91
N GLU A 120 -4.42 20.43 20.68
CA GLU A 120 -3.04 19.95 20.52
C GLU A 120 -2.59 19.15 21.75
N LYS A 121 -2.85 19.66 22.97
CA LYS A 121 -2.52 18.95 24.21
C LYS A 121 -3.34 17.67 24.41
N GLU A 122 -4.62 17.69 24.03
CA GLU A 122 -5.48 16.51 24.10
C GLU A 122 -4.98 15.44 23.12
N TYR A 123 -4.70 15.81 21.86
CA TYR A 123 -4.14 14.91 20.86
C TYR A 123 -2.77 14.36 21.27
N GLU A 124 -1.89 15.19 21.82
CA GLU A 124 -0.57 14.76 22.31
C GLU A 124 -0.71 13.81 23.52
N GLY A 125 -1.62 14.11 24.43
CA GLY A 125 -1.91 13.26 25.60
C GLY A 125 -2.51 11.91 25.22
N GLU A 126 -3.49 11.88 24.32
CA GLU A 126 -4.08 10.65 23.78
C GLU A 126 -3.04 9.83 23.01
N TYR A 127 -2.23 10.50 22.17
CA TYR A 127 -1.17 9.85 21.42
C TYR A 127 -0.15 9.17 22.35
N GLN A 128 0.32 9.87 23.39
CA GLN A 128 1.26 9.30 24.35
C GLN A 128 0.66 8.11 25.09
N LYS A 129 -0.59 8.23 25.55
CA LYS A 129 -1.29 7.12 26.23
C LYS A 129 -1.42 5.90 25.33
N ASN A 130 -1.78 6.10 24.07
CA ASN A 130 -1.91 5.01 23.09
C ASN A 130 -0.55 4.37 22.78
N LEU A 131 0.54 5.14 22.77
CA LEU A 131 1.89 4.60 22.63
C LEU A 131 2.27 3.74 23.83
N ASP A 132 2.02 4.20 25.06
CA ASP A 132 2.32 3.44 26.27
C ASP A 132 1.51 2.12 26.32
N GLU A 133 0.23 2.15 25.92
CA GLU A 133 -0.60 0.95 25.77
C GLU A 133 -0.08 0.01 24.66
N THR A 134 0.40 0.56 23.55
CA THR A 134 1.03 -0.23 22.47
C THR A 134 2.31 -0.92 22.96
N LEU A 135 3.20 -0.20 23.67
CA LEU A 135 4.41 -0.77 24.24
C LEU A 135 4.10 -1.91 25.22
N THR A 136 3.10 -1.73 26.08
CA THR A 136 2.65 -2.79 27.01
C THR A 136 2.15 -4.03 26.26
N THR A 137 1.45 -3.82 25.14
CA THR A 137 0.97 -4.91 24.28
C THR A 137 2.14 -5.65 23.64
N LEU A 138 3.13 -4.93 23.13
CA LEU A 138 4.35 -5.52 22.56
C LEU A 138 5.12 -6.34 23.59
N GLU A 139 5.32 -5.83 24.80
CA GLU A 139 5.96 -6.56 25.90
C GLU A 139 5.21 -7.86 26.23
N THR A 140 3.87 -7.83 26.21
CA THR A 140 3.04 -9.01 26.46
C THR A 140 3.19 -10.05 25.35
N MET A 141 3.14 -9.62 24.07
CA MET A 141 3.36 -10.50 22.92
C MET A 141 4.75 -11.14 22.94
N GLN A 142 5.78 -10.37 23.32
CA GLN A 142 7.14 -10.86 23.48
C GLN A 142 7.22 -11.98 24.54
N GLN A 143 6.54 -11.80 25.67
CA GLN A 143 6.54 -12.77 26.78
C GLN A 143 5.71 -14.02 26.48
N GLU A 144 4.55 -13.87 25.83
CA GLU A 144 3.61 -14.98 25.60
C GLU A 144 3.95 -15.82 24.36
N GLU A 145 4.36 -15.18 23.27
CA GLU A 145 4.61 -15.84 21.99
C GLU A 145 6.11 -16.07 21.73
N GLY A 146 6.99 -15.50 22.56
CA GLY A 146 8.43 -15.68 22.47
C GLY A 146 9.04 -15.10 21.19
N LEU A 147 8.43 -14.05 20.63
CA LEU A 147 8.99 -13.38 19.44
C LEU A 147 10.30 -12.68 19.79
N PRO A 148 11.31 -12.77 18.90
CA PRO A 148 12.51 -11.96 19.03
C PRO A 148 12.20 -10.48 18.77
N ASP A 149 12.92 -9.60 19.46
CA ASP A 149 12.78 -8.14 19.35
C ASP A 149 12.86 -7.65 17.89
N GLU A 150 13.71 -8.25 17.06
CA GLU A 150 13.87 -7.89 15.65
C GLU A 150 12.59 -8.09 14.81
N ASP A 151 11.76 -9.10 15.13
CA ASP A 151 10.51 -9.35 14.41
C ASP A 151 9.44 -8.33 14.80
N ILE A 152 9.41 -7.92 16.08
CA ILE A 152 8.51 -6.88 16.58
C ILE A 152 8.90 -5.52 15.98
N ASP A 153 10.18 -5.18 15.99
CA ASP A 153 10.67 -3.93 15.41
C ASP A 153 10.34 -3.86 13.91
N SER A 154 10.55 -4.96 13.18
CA SER A 154 10.20 -5.06 11.76
C SER A 154 8.70 -4.89 11.51
N ALA A 155 7.85 -5.46 12.37
CA ALA A 155 6.40 -5.32 12.27
C ALA A 155 5.95 -3.88 12.58
N MET A 156 6.55 -3.22 13.58
CA MET A 156 6.24 -1.84 13.93
C MET A 156 6.68 -0.86 12.85
N ASP A 157 7.88 -1.02 12.30
CA ASP A 157 8.36 -0.22 11.17
C ASP A 157 7.43 -0.35 9.96
N PHE A 158 6.94 -1.56 9.70
CA PHE A 158 5.98 -1.81 8.65
C PHE A 158 4.63 -1.10 8.90
N LEU A 159 4.08 -1.19 10.11
CA LEU A 159 2.83 -0.52 10.48
C LEU A 159 2.95 1.02 10.40
N VAL A 160 4.07 1.58 10.87
CA VAL A 160 4.36 3.02 10.75
C VAL A 160 4.44 3.43 9.27
N GLY A 161 5.02 2.59 8.42
CA GLY A 161 5.03 2.78 6.97
C GLY A 161 3.62 2.89 6.38
N ILE A 162 2.71 1.98 6.73
CA ILE A 162 1.31 2.01 6.27
C ILE A 162 0.61 3.27 6.75
N VAL A 163 0.74 3.64 8.02
CA VAL A 163 0.11 4.85 8.57
C VAL A 163 0.61 6.09 7.87
N ARG A 164 1.93 6.19 7.64
CA ARG A 164 2.54 7.31 6.91
C ARG A 164 1.99 7.44 5.49
N ASP A 165 1.90 6.34 4.77
CA ASP A 165 1.34 6.32 3.41
C ASP A 165 -0.16 6.61 3.39
N GLY A 166 -0.90 6.12 4.40
CA GLY A 166 -2.33 6.41 4.59
C GLY A 166 -2.61 7.89 4.84
N ILE A 167 -1.81 8.55 5.71
CA ILE A 167 -1.91 10.00 5.96
C ILE A 167 -1.65 10.80 4.67
N MET A 168 -0.76 10.32 3.81
CA MET A 168 -0.47 10.94 2.50
C MET A 168 -1.44 10.52 1.38
N GLY A 169 -2.41 9.64 1.65
CA GLY A 169 -3.34 9.09 0.65
C GLY A 169 -2.70 8.17 -0.40
N LYS A 170 -1.52 7.61 -0.12
CA LYS A 170 -0.73 6.78 -1.04
C LYS A 170 -0.97 5.30 -0.81
N PHE A 171 -2.08 4.76 -1.29
CA PHE A 171 -2.32 3.32 -1.26
C PHE A 171 -1.75 2.65 -2.50
N THR A 172 -0.54 2.12 -2.39
CA THR A 172 0.12 1.39 -3.48
C THR A 172 -0.57 0.05 -3.75
N ARG A 173 -0.36 -0.51 -4.95
CA ARG A 173 -0.87 -1.84 -5.30
C ARG A 173 -0.35 -2.90 -4.32
N GLU A 174 0.91 -2.78 -3.95
CA GLU A 174 1.61 -3.65 -3.02
C GLU A 174 0.95 -3.64 -1.64
N SER A 175 0.61 -2.46 -1.10
CA SER A 175 -0.11 -2.34 0.19
C SER A 175 -1.50 -2.99 0.14
N ILE A 176 -2.23 -2.83 -0.97
CA ILE A 176 -3.56 -3.43 -1.16
C ILE A 176 -3.47 -4.95 -1.28
N GLU A 177 -2.51 -5.46 -2.06
CA GLU A 177 -2.28 -6.90 -2.19
C GLU A 177 -1.88 -7.53 -0.85
N MET A 178 -1.10 -6.82 -0.04
CA MET A 178 -0.75 -7.28 1.30
C MET A 178 -1.96 -7.35 2.23
N ALA A 179 -2.82 -6.32 2.22
CA ALA A 179 -4.06 -6.33 2.99
C ALA A 179 -4.98 -7.49 2.58
N ILE A 180 -5.09 -7.78 1.28
CA ILE A 180 -5.87 -8.93 0.78
C ILE A 180 -5.30 -10.26 1.30
N LYS A 181 -3.97 -10.41 1.30
CA LYS A 181 -3.30 -11.60 1.84
C LYS A 181 -3.52 -11.74 3.34
N ALA A 182 -3.44 -10.64 4.10
CA ALA A 182 -3.72 -10.64 5.54
C ALA A 182 -5.17 -11.07 5.83
N ILE A 183 -6.15 -10.57 5.07
CA ILE A 183 -7.57 -10.93 5.22
C ILE A 183 -7.83 -12.42 4.91
N ARG A 184 -7.11 -12.99 3.94
CA ARG A 184 -7.29 -14.38 3.48
C ARG A 184 -6.33 -15.38 4.11
N HIS A 185 -5.45 -14.93 5.02
CA HIS A 185 -4.36 -15.73 5.55
C HIS A 185 -4.83 -17.11 6.02
N ASP A 186 -5.81 -17.16 6.92
CA ASP A 186 -6.26 -18.41 7.52
C ASP A 186 -6.94 -19.34 6.50
N SER A 187 -7.75 -18.79 5.60
CA SER A 187 -8.41 -19.58 4.55
C SER A 187 -7.42 -20.14 3.54
N ASP A 188 -6.40 -19.36 3.18
CA ASP A 188 -5.37 -19.77 2.22
C ASP A 188 -4.46 -20.85 2.84
N VAL A 189 -4.15 -20.75 4.14
CA VAL A 189 -3.39 -21.77 4.88
C VAL A 189 -4.19 -23.07 5.02
N GLU A 190 -5.48 -23.00 5.36
CA GLU A 190 -6.34 -24.19 5.45
C GLU A 190 -6.50 -24.88 4.09
N ALA A 191 -6.76 -24.11 3.03
CA ALA A 191 -6.86 -24.62 1.68
C ALA A 191 -5.55 -25.28 1.22
N ALA A 192 -4.40 -24.64 1.46
CA ALA A 192 -3.09 -25.20 1.15
C ALA A 192 -2.81 -26.49 1.93
N GLY A 193 -3.24 -26.57 3.19
CA GLY A 193 -3.16 -27.78 4.01
C GLY A 193 -3.97 -28.93 3.41
N HIS A 194 -5.22 -28.67 3.04
CA HIS A 194 -6.10 -29.68 2.45
C HIS A 194 -5.60 -30.12 1.06
N GLU A 195 -5.20 -29.18 0.19
CA GLU A 195 -4.60 -29.50 -1.11
C GLU A 195 -3.28 -30.28 -0.96
N GLY A 196 -2.45 -29.92 0.02
CA GLY A 196 -1.24 -30.63 0.37
C GLY A 196 -1.51 -32.06 0.82
N GLU A 197 -2.54 -32.28 1.65
CA GLU A 197 -2.96 -33.60 2.09
C GLU A 197 -3.47 -34.45 0.92
N VAL A 198 -4.35 -33.89 0.07
CA VAL A 198 -4.88 -34.57 -1.12
C VAL A 198 -3.74 -34.94 -2.07
N LYS A 199 -2.80 -34.03 -2.32
CA LYS A 199 -1.62 -34.28 -3.15
C LYS A 199 -0.70 -35.34 -2.53
N GLY A 200 -0.53 -35.34 -1.21
CA GLY A 200 0.22 -36.36 -0.48
C GLY A 200 -0.42 -37.75 -0.55
N ARG A 201 -1.76 -37.82 -0.48
CA ARG A 201 -2.50 -39.08 -0.66
C ARG A 201 -2.38 -39.58 -2.10
N ASN A 202 -2.51 -38.70 -3.09
CA ASN A 202 -2.40 -39.05 -4.50
C ASN A 202 -1.00 -39.55 -4.87
N SER A 203 0.06 -38.87 -4.42
CA SER A 203 1.44 -39.32 -4.65
C SER A 203 1.74 -40.67 -4.00
N LYS A 204 1.21 -40.94 -2.79
CA LYS A 204 1.32 -42.24 -2.13
C LYS A 204 0.59 -43.35 -2.89
N ILE A 205 -0.55 -43.05 -3.51
CA ILE A 205 -1.29 -43.98 -4.37
C ILE A 205 -0.48 -44.26 -5.64
N GLU A 206 0.04 -43.24 -6.30
CA GLU A 206 0.90 -43.38 -7.48
C GLU A 206 2.16 -44.20 -7.18
N GLU A 207 2.84 -43.96 -6.05
CA GLU A 207 3.99 -44.77 -5.64
C GLU A 207 3.62 -46.24 -5.41
N LYS A 208 2.48 -46.51 -4.77
CA LYS A 208 1.99 -47.88 -4.56
C LYS A 208 1.65 -48.55 -5.89
N LEU A 209 0.99 -47.85 -6.81
CA LEU A 209 0.69 -48.35 -8.15
C LEU A 209 1.96 -48.61 -8.96
N ARG A 210 2.96 -47.73 -8.87
CA ARG A 210 4.27 -47.93 -9.50
C ARG A 210 5.03 -49.13 -8.94
N LYS A 211 4.94 -49.38 -7.62
CA LYS A 211 5.50 -50.58 -6.99
C LYS A 211 4.74 -51.85 -7.39
N ALA A 212 3.42 -51.78 -7.53
CA ALA A 212 2.59 -52.89 -8.01
C ALA A 212 2.82 -53.21 -9.49
N GLY A 213 3.13 -52.21 -10.32
CA GLY A 213 3.51 -52.36 -11.73
C GLY A 213 4.91 -52.95 -11.97
N LYS A 214 5.71 -53.20 -10.93
CA LYS A 214 6.95 -53.99 -11.00
C LYS A 214 6.70 -55.50 -10.76
N ASN A 215 5.58 -56.00 -11.26
CA ASN A 215 5.38 -57.44 -11.46
C ASN A 215 5.36 -57.65 -12.98
N ASP A 216 6.17 -58.58 -13.50
CA ASP A 216 6.60 -58.75 -14.90
C ASP A 216 5.48 -59.17 -15.89
N GLY A 217 4.25 -58.69 -15.73
CA GLY A 217 3.14 -58.99 -16.64
C GLY A 217 2.79 -60.47 -16.79
N THR A 218 3.48 -61.38 -16.11
CA THR A 218 3.19 -62.81 -16.08
C THR A 218 2.35 -63.12 -14.86
N ALA A 219 1.10 -63.51 -15.09
CA ALA A 219 0.31 -64.18 -14.08
C ALA A 219 1.09 -65.40 -13.58
N ASP A 220 1.14 -65.61 -12.26
CA ASP A 220 1.76 -66.77 -11.66
C ASP A 220 0.92 -68.01 -12.00
N LEU A 221 1.24 -68.64 -13.14
CA LEU A 221 0.59 -69.83 -13.68
C LEU A 221 1.33 -71.11 -13.26
N ALA A 222 1.86 -71.13 -12.03
CA ALA A 222 2.30 -72.35 -11.38
C ALA A 222 1.08 -73.09 -10.80
N GLY A 223 0.40 -73.83 -11.67
CA GLY A 223 -0.81 -74.58 -11.36
C GLY A 223 -0.64 -75.65 -10.28
N LYS A 224 -1.70 -75.83 -9.49
CA LYS A 224 -2.09 -77.16 -9.00
C LYS A 224 -3.59 -77.22 -8.74
N ASN A 225 -4.23 -78.07 -9.52
CA ASN A 225 -5.61 -78.57 -9.44
C ASN A 225 -6.34 -78.40 -8.11
N GLY A 226 -7.61 -78.03 -8.25
CA GLY A 226 -8.72 -78.77 -7.64
C GLY A 226 -8.98 -78.49 -6.17
N GLY A 227 -10.14 -77.90 -5.89
CA GLY A 227 -10.70 -77.90 -4.54
C GLY A 227 -11.43 -76.61 -4.26
N GLY A 228 -12.75 -76.64 -4.45
CA GLY A 228 -13.61 -75.60 -3.94
C GLY A 228 -13.42 -75.47 -2.43
N SER A 229 -13.21 -74.25 -1.98
CA SER A 229 -13.83 -73.75 -0.77
C SER A 229 -13.83 -72.24 -0.86
N GLY A 230 -15.01 -71.66 -1.03
CA GLY A 230 -15.21 -70.23 -0.86
C GLY A 230 -14.86 -69.86 0.56
N GLY A 231 -13.62 -69.41 0.77
CA GLY A 231 -13.21 -68.70 1.96
C GLY A 231 -13.98 -67.39 2.02
N SER A 232 -15.02 -67.39 2.84
CA SER A 232 -15.87 -66.28 3.24
C SER A 232 -15.14 -64.92 3.29
N ARG A 233 -15.44 -64.04 2.33
CA ARG A 233 -15.31 -62.59 2.59
C ARG A 233 -16.37 -62.24 3.61
N GLN A 234 -15.92 -61.86 4.81
CA GLN A 234 -16.80 -61.35 5.85
C GLN A 234 -17.42 -60.05 5.36
N MET A 235 -18.71 -60.10 4.98
CA MET A 235 -19.44 -58.88 4.66
C MET A 235 -19.67 -58.08 5.95
N PRO A 236 -19.64 -56.74 5.90
CA PRO A 236 -19.96 -55.89 7.05
C PRO A 236 -21.37 -56.18 7.57
N ASP A 237 -21.54 -56.20 8.89
CA ASP A 237 -22.84 -56.38 9.55
C ASP A 237 -23.73 -55.16 9.28
N LEU A 238 -24.73 -55.34 8.40
CA LEU A 238 -25.70 -54.31 8.02
C LEU A 238 -26.98 -54.32 8.88
N GLY A 239 -26.95 -55.00 10.04
CA GLY A 239 -28.04 -54.99 11.01
C GLY A 239 -29.41 -55.34 10.39
N ALA A 240 -30.45 -54.60 10.75
CA ALA A 240 -31.82 -54.87 10.31
C ALA A 240 -32.04 -54.78 8.78
N ILE A 241 -31.12 -54.17 8.03
CA ILE A 241 -31.21 -53.97 6.57
C ILE A 241 -30.67 -55.20 5.81
N GLY A 242 -29.86 -56.04 6.45
CA GLY A 242 -29.36 -57.29 5.84
C GLY A 242 -30.40 -58.43 5.72
N ARG A 243 -31.62 -58.26 6.25
CA ARG A 243 -32.62 -59.34 6.30
C ARG A 243 -33.33 -59.63 4.97
N TYR A 244 -33.11 -58.82 3.93
CA TYR A 244 -33.86 -58.93 2.68
C TYR A 244 -33.02 -59.15 1.40
N ASP A 245 -31.68 -59.20 1.48
CA ASP A 245 -30.83 -59.49 0.31
C ASP A 245 -30.09 -60.82 0.47
N GLY A 246 -30.87 -61.89 0.63
CA GLY A 246 -30.36 -63.25 0.67
C GLY A 246 -29.72 -63.64 -0.65
N THR A 247 -28.39 -63.83 -0.63
CA THR A 247 -27.55 -64.89 -1.24
C THR A 247 -28.06 -65.65 -2.49
N GLN A 248 -28.81 -65.02 -3.39
CA GLN A 248 -29.21 -65.60 -4.66
C GLN A 248 -28.65 -64.77 -5.81
N ASN A 249 -27.90 -65.44 -6.68
CA ASN A 249 -27.32 -64.85 -7.88
C ASN A 249 -28.45 -64.45 -8.85
N ILE A 250 -28.23 -63.41 -9.66
CA ILE A 250 -29.21 -62.86 -10.62
C ILE A 250 -29.82 -63.93 -11.53
N TRP A 251 -29.07 -65.00 -11.83
CA TRP A 251 -29.50 -66.13 -12.66
C TRP A 251 -30.47 -67.10 -11.97
N GLU A 252 -30.51 -67.14 -10.64
CA GLU A 252 -31.51 -67.90 -9.87
C GLU A 252 -32.77 -67.07 -9.60
N ARG A 253 -32.60 -65.73 -9.54
CA ARG A 253 -33.68 -64.74 -9.35
C ARG A 253 -34.59 -64.61 -10.59
N GLY A 254 -34.10 -64.98 -11.78
CA GLY A 254 -34.78 -64.77 -13.07
C GLY A 254 -35.45 -66.00 -13.73
N GLY A 255 -35.38 -67.20 -13.14
CA GLY A 255 -36.16 -68.36 -13.59
C GLY A 255 -35.82 -68.96 -14.98
N GLU A 256 -34.76 -68.54 -15.66
CA GLU A 256 -34.41 -69.04 -17.00
C GLU A 256 -33.58 -70.34 -16.95
N LYS A 257 -34.22 -71.48 -17.23
CA LYS A 257 -33.51 -72.77 -17.41
C LYS A 257 -32.85 -72.83 -18.79
N ARG A 258 -31.52 -72.84 -18.85
CA ARG A 258 -30.79 -73.20 -20.08
C ARG A 258 -31.06 -74.67 -20.41
N LYS A 259 -31.64 -74.94 -21.58
CA LYS A 259 -31.75 -76.31 -22.14
C LYS A 259 -30.35 -76.84 -22.43
N ALA A 260 -30.02 -78.01 -21.89
CA ALA A 260 -28.82 -78.75 -22.26
C ALA A 260 -28.93 -79.25 -23.72
N ILE A 261 -27.93 -78.97 -24.54
CA ILE A 261 -27.71 -79.67 -25.81
C ILE A 261 -26.89 -80.91 -25.45
N ASN A 262 -27.53 -82.07 -25.46
CA ASN A 262 -26.87 -83.37 -25.29
C ASN A 262 -26.02 -83.72 -26.52
N ARG A 263 -24.80 -84.19 -26.26
CA ARG A 263 -24.39 -85.54 -26.68
C ARG A 263 -23.60 -86.18 -25.56
#